data_AF-A0A2P8GJH6-F1
#
_entry.id   AF-A0A2P8GJH6-F1
#
_cell.length_a   1.000
_cell.length_b   1.000
_cell.length_c   1.000
_cell.angle_alpha   90.00
_cell.angle_beta   90.00
_cell.angle_gamma   90.00
#
_symmetry.space_group_name_H-M   'P 1'
#
loop_
_entity.id
_entity.type
_entity.pdbx_description
1 polymer ?
#
loop_
_entity_poly.entity_id
_entity_poly.type
_entity_poly.pdbx_seq_one_letter_code
_entity_poly.pdbx_strand_id
1 'polypeptide(L)'
;MSHIEMNILGEAGNDLLDRLKLLPHEVVGTLRIFSGQQGEYWVGIIPSLNVSGYGENEVDAFEALKENLDTFFEDLFQLSEAERGIAMANIGWKTEKTFPKKFSNSYVDEQKVLKNFDHPEQVKKSILQTA
;
A
#
# COMPACT_ATOMS: atom_id res chain seq x y z
N MET A 1 -12.88 -14.99 -5.50
CA MET A 1 -11.63 -14.97 -4.72
C MET A 1 -10.54 -14.50 -5.63
N SER A 2 -10.09 -13.25 -5.46
CA SER A 2 -8.95 -12.69 -6.16
C SER A 2 -7.74 -13.00 -5.28
N HIS A 3 -6.95 -14.01 -5.63
CA HIS A 3 -5.75 -14.34 -4.86
C HIS A 3 -4.65 -13.37 -5.31
N ILE A 4 -4.22 -12.46 -4.43
CA ILE A 4 -3.19 -11.47 -4.78
C ILE A 4 -1.86 -11.98 -4.25
N GLU A 5 -1.05 -12.59 -5.11
CA GLU A 5 0.31 -12.97 -4.73
C GLU A 5 1.19 -11.72 -4.67
N MET A 6 1.59 -11.33 -3.45
CA MET A 6 2.41 -10.15 -3.23
C MET A 6 3.79 -10.51 -2.70
N ASN A 7 4.80 -10.09 -3.45
CA ASN A 7 6.21 -10.27 -3.12
C ASN A 7 6.84 -8.95 -2.70
N ILE A 8 7.60 -8.98 -1.61
CA ILE A 8 8.39 -7.84 -1.17
C ILE A 8 9.69 -7.84 -1.97
N LEU A 9 9.90 -6.83 -2.80
CA LEU A 9 11.07 -6.65 -3.65
C LEU A 9 12.01 -5.59 -3.05
N GLY A 10 12.87 -6.00 -2.10
CA GLY A 10 14.03 -5.23 -1.66
C GLY A 10 13.79 -3.77 -1.23
N GLU A 11 14.87 -2.99 -1.14
CA GLU A 11 14.82 -1.57 -0.76
C GLU A 11 14.36 -0.68 -1.92
N ALA A 12 13.43 0.23 -1.65
CA ALA A 12 12.90 1.17 -2.63
C ALA A 12 13.82 2.39 -2.81
N GLY A 13 14.20 2.70 -4.06
CA GLY A 13 14.78 4.00 -4.40
C GLY A 13 13.76 5.14 -4.25
N ASN A 14 14.23 6.36 -3.95
CA ASN A 14 13.38 7.53 -3.67
C ASN A 14 12.45 7.95 -4.84
N ASP A 15 12.68 7.47 -6.07
CA ASP A 15 11.91 7.87 -7.27
C ASP A 15 10.78 6.91 -7.67
N LEU A 16 10.47 5.90 -6.86
CA LEU A 16 9.39 4.97 -7.15
C LEU A 16 8.02 5.57 -6.80
N LEU A 17 7.17 5.70 -7.82
CA LEU A 17 5.75 6.06 -7.66
C LEU A 17 4.91 4.81 -7.47
N ASP A 18 3.97 4.87 -6.53
CA ASP A 18 2.98 3.83 -6.31
C ASP A 18 2.06 3.73 -7.54
N ARG A 19 1.92 2.52 -8.07
CA ARG A 19 1.13 2.21 -9.27
C ARG A 19 0.24 1.03 -8.99
N LEU A 20 -1.05 1.17 -9.29
CA LEU A 20 -2.01 0.07 -9.21
C LEU A 20 -2.81 -0.03 -10.50
N LYS A 21 -3.06 -1.27 -10.90
CA LYS A 21 -3.94 -1.63 -12.00
C LYS A 21 -4.99 -2.59 -11.47
N LEU A 22 -6.24 -2.13 -11.42
CA LEU A 22 -7.38 -2.96 -11.02
C LEU A 22 -7.92 -3.68 -12.25
N LEU A 23 -7.83 -5.00 -12.26
CA LEU A 23 -8.41 -5.88 -13.27
C LEU A 23 -9.60 -6.63 -12.62
N PRO A 24 -10.50 -7.26 -13.40
CA PRO A 24 -11.77 -7.77 -12.86
C PRO A 24 -11.66 -8.69 -11.64
N HIS A 25 -10.56 -9.45 -11.53
CA HIS A 25 -10.32 -10.44 -10.46
C HIS A 25 -8.87 -10.43 -9.95
N GLU A 26 -8.12 -9.38 -10.26
CA GLU A 26 -6.70 -9.31 -9.90
C GLU A 26 -6.29 -7.84 -9.72
N VAL A 27 -5.29 -7.63 -8.88
CA VAL A 27 -4.65 -6.34 -8.70
C VAL A 27 -3.23 -6.52 -9.15
N VAL A 28 -2.76 -5.64 -10.02
CA VAL A 28 -1.37 -5.64 -10.46
C VAL A 28 -0.75 -4.29 -10.14
N GLY A 29 0.37 -4.27 -9.44
CA GLY A 29 0.99 -3.00 -9.11
C GLY A 29 2.23 -3.09 -8.25
N THR A 30 2.70 -1.89 -7.92
CA THR A 30 3.88 -1.63 -7.13
C THR A 30 3.49 -0.62 -6.06
N LEU A 31 3.72 -0.95 -4.80
CA LEU A 31 3.40 -0.12 -3.64
C LEU A 31 4.63 0.03 -2.76
N ARG A 32 4.84 1.22 -2.20
CA ARG A 32 5.86 1.46 -1.18
C ARG A 32 5.34 1.11 0.19
N ILE A 33 6.18 0.40 0.94
CA ILE A 33 5.98 0.11 2.35
C ILE A 33 7.03 0.85 3.16
N PHE A 34 6.59 1.48 4.24
CA PHE A 34 7.44 2.06 5.26
C PHE A 34 7.30 1.21 6.52
N SER A 35 8.41 0.78 7.10
CA SER A 35 8.38 -0.06 8.29
C SER A 35 9.40 0.37 9.33
N GLY A 36 9.04 0.24 10.60
CA GLY A 36 9.84 0.71 11.73
C GLY A 36 9.11 0.56 13.04
N GLN A 37 9.74 0.98 14.13
CA GLN A 37 9.15 0.94 15.46
C GLN A 37 8.25 2.14 15.74
N GLN A 38 7.15 1.88 16.44
CA GLN A 38 6.22 2.86 16.97
C GLN A 38 5.75 2.39 18.36
N GLY A 39 6.32 2.95 19.42
CA GLY A 39 6.19 2.48 20.78
C GLY A 39 6.82 1.10 20.97
N GLU A 40 6.06 0.18 21.58
CA GLU A 40 6.49 -1.20 21.83
C GLU A 40 6.27 -2.13 20.63
N TYR A 41 5.69 -1.62 19.54
CA TYR A 41 5.32 -2.42 18.38
C TYR A 41 6.14 -2.06 17.15
N TRP A 42 6.24 -3.03 16.24
CA TRP A 42 6.63 -2.78 14.87
C TRP A 42 5.40 -2.44 14.04
N VAL A 43 5.55 -1.48 13.12
CA VAL A 43 4.50 -1.11 12.18
C VAL A 43 5.02 -1.17 10.75
N GLY A 44 4.21 -1.68 9.84
CA GLY A 44 4.38 -1.59 8.40
C GLY A 44 3.21 -0.83 7.79
N ILE A 45 3.48 0.16 6.92
CA ILE A 45 2.46 1.07 6.39
C ILE A 45 2.61 1.19 4.87
N ILE A 46 1.49 1.12 4.15
CA ILE A 46 1.35 1.53 2.74
C ILE A 46 0.57 2.85 2.73
N PRO A 47 1.27 4.00 2.74
CA PRO A 47 0.61 5.29 2.95
C PRO A 47 -0.34 5.64 1.79
N SER A 48 -0.02 5.19 0.59
CA SER A 48 -0.84 5.45 -0.59
C SER A 48 -2.21 4.79 -0.53
N LEU A 49 -2.36 3.71 0.24
CA LEU A 49 -3.64 3.03 0.45
C LEU A 49 -4.25 3.33 1.83
N ASN A 50 -3.50 4.02 2.69
CA ASN A 50 -3.86 4.20 4.10
C ASN A 50 -4.10 2.86 4.82
N VAL A 51 -3.28 1.86 4.51
CA VAL A 51 -3.32 0.52 5.11
C VAL A 51 -2.05 0.33 5.94
N SER A 52 -2.19 -0.21 7.14
CA SER A 52 -1.08 -0.50 8.06
C SER A 52 -1.26 -1.86 8.73
N GLY A 53 -0.17 -2.50 9.13
CA GLY A 53 -0.13 -3.67 9.99
C GLY A 53 0.79 -3.44 11.18
N TYR A 54 0.43 -4.03 12.32
CA TYR A 54 1.17 -3.93 13.58
C TYR A 54 1.54 -5.32 14.08
N GLY A 55 2.67 -5.43 14.78
CA GLY A 55 3.12 -6.69 15.35
C GLY A 55 4.18 -6.49 16.43
N GLU A 56 4.47 -7.56 17.18
CA GLU A 56 5.53 -7.55 18.21
C GLU A 56 6.92 -7.47 17.58
N ASN A 57 7.05 -7.93 16.33
CA ASN A 57 8.26 -7.84 15.54
C ASN A 57 7.94 -7.46 14.08
N GLU A 58 8.99 -7.24 13.28
CA GLU A 58 8.88 -6.83 11.88
C GLU A 58 8.05 -7.81 11.04
N VAL A 59 8.26 -9.12 11.22
CA VAL A 59 7.57 -10.17 10.47
C VAL A 59 6.08 -10.14 10.75
N ASP A 60 5.70 -10.10 12.03
CA ASP A 60 4.30 -10.05 12.46
C ASP A 60 3.59 -8.80 11.91
N ALA A 61 4.26 -7.64 11.92
CA ALA A 61 3.71 -6.41 11.37
C ALA A 61 3.47 -6.51 9.85
N PHE A 62 4.36 -7.20 9.13
CA PHE A 62 4.18 -7.47 7.71
C PHE A 62 3.07 -8.48 7.42
N GLU A 63 2.92 -9.52 8.24
CA GLU A 63 1.81 -10.47 8.12
C GLU A 63 0.47 -9.76 8.32
N ALA A 64 0.33 -8.98 9.40
CA ALA A 64 -0.85 -8.16 9.64
C ALA A 64 -1.11 -7.15 8.50
N LEU A 65 -0.05 -6.56 7.93
CA LEU A 65 -0.18 -5.64 6.80
C LEU A 65 -0.74 -6.36 5.57
N LYS A 66 -0.30 -7.59 5.29
CA LYS A 66 -0.80 -8.39 4.16
C LYS A 66 -2.28 -8.74 4.35
N GLU A 67 -2.67 -9.20 5.53
CA GLU A 67 -4.07 -9.54 5.83
C GLU A 67 -5.00 -8.33 5.69
N ASN A 68 -4.57 -7.17 6.19
CA ASN A 68 -5.32 -5.92 6.04
C ASN A 68 -5.41 -5.46 4.58
N LEU A 69 -4.35 -5.70 3.80
CA LEU A 69 -4.32 -5.36 2.39
C LEU A 69 -5.21 -6.27 1.55
N ASP A 70 -5.24 -7.57 1.86
CA ASP A 70 -6.16 -8.53 1.25
C ASP A 70 -7.61 -8.13 1.55
N THR A 71 -7.92 -7.83 2.81
CA THR A 71 -9.25 -7.33 3.22
C THR A 71 -9.63 -6.06 2.48
N PHE A 72 -8.71 -5.09 2.37
CA PHE A 72 -8.95 -3.85 1.63
C PHE A 72 -9.33 -4.13 0.17
N PHE A 73 -8.62 -5.05 -0.51
CA PHE A 73 -8.93 -5.37 -1.90
C PHE A 73 -10.20 -6.20 -2.04
N GLU A 74 -10.49 -7.12 -1.12
CA GLU A 74 -11.76 -7.85 -1.10
C GLU A 74 -12.94 -6.89 -1.02
N ASP A 75 -12.91 -5.94 -0.07
CA ASP A 75 -13.94 -4.91 0.07
C ASP A 75 -14.04 -4.02 -1.18
N LEU A 76 -12.89 -3.61 -1.73
CA LEU A 76 -12.84 -2.82 -2.96
C LEU A 76 -13.50 -3.56 -4.13
N PHE A 77 -13.32 -4.89 -4.25
CA PHE A 77 -13.91 -5.68 -5.33
C PHE A 77 -15.41 -5.97 -5.15
N GLN A 78 -15.97 -5.80 -3.95
CA GLN A 78 -17.42 -5.87 -3.73
C GLN A 78 -18.16 -4.66 -4.32
N LEU A 79 -17.46 -3.53 -4.49
CA LEU A 79 -18.00 -2.32 -5.08
C LEU A 79 -18.16 -2.44 -6.61
N SER A 80 -19.11 -1.72 -7.18
CA SER A 80 -19.20 -1.54 -8.63
C SER A 80 -17.97 -0.79 -9.18
N GLU A 81 -17.72 -0.87 -10.49
CA GLU A 81 -16.58 -0.17 -11.11
C GLU A 81 -16.61 1.35 -10.87
N ALA A 82 -17.80 1.95 -10.88
CA ALA A 82 -17.99 3.37 -10.59
C ALA A 82 -17.66 3.71 -9.12
N GLU A 83 -18.16 2.89 -8.18
CA GLU A 83 -17.90 3.06 -6.74
C GLU A 83 -16.43 2.84 -6.39
N ARG A 84 -15.76 1.87 -7.04
CA ARG A 84 -14.30 1.67 -6.93
C ARG A 84 -13.52 2.90 -7.38
N GLY A 85 -13.90 3.48 -8.51
CA GLY A 85 -13.28 4.71 -9.00
C GLY A 85 -13.40 5.85 -7.99
N ILE A 86 -14.57 6.01 -7.36
CA ILE A 86 -14.81 7.01 -6.31
C ILE A 86 -14.00 6.70 -5.04
N ALA A 87 -14.00 5.46 -4.57
CA ALA A 87 -13.26 5.03 -3.39
C ALA A 87 -11.76 5.30 -3.54
N MET A 88 -11.17 4.91 -4.68
CA MET A 88 -9.76 5.17 -5.00
C MET A 88 -9.47 6.67 -5.11
N ALA A 89 -10.38 7.46 -5.70
CA ALA A 89 -10.23 8.91 -5.76
C ALA A 89 -10.24 9.57 -4.37
N ASN A 90 -11.09 9.09 -3.45
CA ASN A 90 -11.21 9.61 -2.09
C ASN A 90 -9.92 9.42 -1.27
N ILE A 91 -9.18 8.34 -1.50
CA ILE A 91 -7.87 8.09 -0.86
C ILE A 91 -6.69 8.69 -1.65
N GLY A 92 -6.96 9.54 -2.64
CA GLY A 92 -5.94 10.35 -3.33
C GLY A 92 -5.36 9.74 -4.62
N TRP A 93 -5.88 8.61 -5.08
CA TRP A 93 -5.45 8.03 -6.36
C TRP A 93 -6.13 8.72 -7.53
N LYS A 94 -5.35 9.04 -8.56
CA LYS A 94 -5.88 9.57 -9.82
C LYS A 94 -5.94 8.45 -10.84
N THR A 95 -7.11 8.26 -11.44
CA THR A 95 -7.22 7.44 -12.66
C THR A 95 -6.48 8.12 -13.79
N GLU A 96 -5.62 7.38 -14.50
CA GLU A 96 -5.04 7.90 -15.73
C GLU A 96 -6.17 8.15 -16.73
N LYS A 97 -6.29 9.39 -17.24
CA LYS A 97 -7.36 9.80 -18.17
C LYS A 97 -7.44 8.93 -19.43
N THR A 98 -6.34 8.28 -19.79
CA THR A 98 -6.21 7.41 -20.97
C THR A 98 -6.37 5.91 -20.64
N PHE A 99 -6.27 5.53 -19.36
CA PHE A 99 -6.37 4.16 -18.88
C PHE A 99 -7.14 4.11 -17.54
N PRO A 100 -8.49 4.00 -17.57
CA PRO A 100 -9.34 4.13 -16.37
C PRO A 100 -9.06 3.10 -15.26
N LYS A 101 -8.29 2.05 -15.56
CA LYS A 101 -7.88 1.01 -14.60
C LYS A 101 -6.52 1.25 -13.96
N LYS A 102 -5.77 2.26 -14.40
CA LYS A 102 -4.46 2.62 -13.83
C LYS A 102 -4.62 3.76 -12.86
N PHE A 103 -4.12 3.54 -11.66
CA PHE A 103 -4.09 4.51 -10.59
C PHE A 103 -2.62 4.86 -10.31
N SER A 104 -2.33 6.15 -10.19
CA SER A 104 -1.08 6.66 -9.61
C SER A 104 -1.42 7.56 -8.42
N ASN A 105 -0.85 7.31 -7.25
CA ASN A 105 -1.04 8.20 -6.11
C ASN A 105 -0.11 9.41 -6.27
N SER A 106 -0.68 10.60 -6.33
CA SER A 106 0.10 11.82 -6.31
C SER A 106 0.37 12.24 -4.87
N TYR A 107 1.61 11.99 -4.44
CA TYR A 107 2.26 12.69 -3.33
C TYR A 107 1.92 12.19 -1.91
N VAL A 108 2.50 11.06 -1.54
CA VAL A 108 2.74 10.73 -0.13
C VAL A 108 3.85 11.67 0.36
N ASP A 109 3.53 12.55 1.32
CA ASP A 109 4.52 13.38 1.99
C ASP A 109 5.35 12.49 2.92
N GLU A 110 6.50 12.04 2.44
CA GLU A 110 7.38 11.12 3.18
C GLU A 110 7.71 11.66 4.57
N GLN A 111 7.88 12.97 4.73
CA GLN A 111 8.18 13.55 6.04
C GLN A 111 7.02 13.40 7.02
N LYS A 112 5.77 13.43 6.56
CA LYS A 112 4.60 13.14 7.41
C LYS A 112 4.53 11.67 7.78
N VAL A 113 4.88 10.77 6.86
CA VAL A 113 4.90 9.32 7.14
C VAL A 113 5.98 9.00 8.18
N LEU A 114 7.19 9.55 8.00
CA LEU A 114 8.32 9.32 8.89
C LEU A 114 8.05 9.81 10.33
N LYS A 115 7.23 10.85 10.52
CA LYS A 115 6.82 11.34 11.85
C LYS A 115 5.96 10.35 12.64
N ASN A 116 5.42 9.31 12.01
CA ASN A 116 4.66 8.28 12.69
C ASN A 116 5.56 7.25 13.40
N PHE A 117 6.87 7.29 13.15
CA PHE A 117 7.84 6.34 13.69
C PHE A 117 8.72 7.01 14.75
N ASP A 118 9.13 6.24 15.76
CA ASP A 118 9.97 6.73 16.85
C ASP A 118 11.41 7.04 16.38
N HIS A 119 11.87 6.29 15.39
CA HIS A 119 13.19 6.42 14.77
C HIS A 119 13.06 6.66 13.26
N PRO A 120 12.70 7.88 12.83
CA PRO A 120 12.51 8.22 11.41
C PRO A 120 13.70 7.86 10.52
N GLU A 121 14.92 7.94 11.04
CA GLU A 121 16.17 7.63 10.34
C GLU A 121 16.41 6.13 10.13
N GLN A 122 15.69 5.27 10.86
CA GLN A 122 15.80 3.81 10.81
C GLN A 122 14.63 3.16 10.06
N VAL A 123 13.69 3.96 9.56
CA VAL A 123 12.54 3.47 8.79
C VAL A 123 13.04 2.79 7.51
N LYS A 124 12.71 1.52 7.36
CA LYS A 124 13.01 0.75 6.16
C LYS A 124 11.95 1.02 5.11
N LYS A 125 12.40 1.28 3.88
CA LYS A 125 11.54 1.44 2.71
C LYS A 125 11.62 0.20 1.84
N SER A 126 10.51 -0.50 1.67
CA SER A 126 10.42 -1.72 0.86
C SER A 126 9.42 -1.55 -0.26
N ILE A 127 9.57 -2.35 -1.32
CA ILE A 127 8.59 -2.40 -2.42
C ILE A 127 7.72 -3.64 -2.27
N LEU A 128 6.42 -3.49 -2.41
CA LEU A 128 5.50 -4.59 -2.63
C LEU A 128 5.15 -4.64 -4.11
N GLN A 129 5.33 -5.80 -4.74
CA GLN A 129 4.93 -6.02 -6.12
C GLN A 129 4.08 -7.29 -6.22
N THR A 130 3.02 -7.18 -7.01
CA THR A 130 2.19 -8.33 -7.37
C THR A 130 2.93 -9.20 -8.40
N ALA A 131 2.99 -10.51 -8.18
CA ALA A 131 3.65 -11.47 -9.07
C ALA A 131 2.98 -11.54 -10.46
#